data_AF-A0A4R8QSI9-F1
#
_entry.id   AF-A0A4R8QSI9-F1
#
_cell.length_a   1.000
_cell.length_b   1.000
_cell.length_c   1.000
_cell.angle_alpha   90.00
_cell.angle_beta   90.00
_cell.angle_gamma   90.00
#
_symmetry.space_group_name_H-M   'P 1'
#
loop_
_entity.id
_entity.type
_entity.pdbx_description
1 polymer ?
#
loop_
_entity_poly.entity_id
_entity_poly.type
_entity_poly.pdbx_seq_one_letter_code
_entity_poly.pdbx_strand_id
1 'polypeptide(L)'
;MQPSIEKATCSTAAKLDEMDKTDRGWSLLHACAAIVAILIAGRDTTVTTMAWTFYELARNPETLVELRREIASAVGVGAEAREPTYKDLKSMTFVSHVLRETLRLLPNTPFNIRAAPKDTS
;
A
#
# COMPACT_ATOMS: atom_id res chain seq x y z
N MET A 1 11.95 -47.49 -33.17
CA MET A 1 12.10 -47.44 -31.69
C MET A 1 12.63 -46.06 -31.27
N GLN A 2 11.92 -44.97 -31.62
CA GLN A 2 12.36 -43.60 -31.29
C GLN A 2 11.28 -42.48 -31.31
N PRO A 3 9.95 -42.70 -31.39
CA PRO A 3 8.99 -41.58 -31.38
C PRO A 3 8.74 -40.98 -29.99
N SER A 4 9.16 -41.66 -28.91
CA SER A 4 8.94 -41.20 -27.53
C SER A 4 9.98 -40.19 -27.04
N ILE A 5 11.19 -40.19 -27.62
CA ILE A 5 12.26 -39.26 -27.21
C ILE A 5 12.06 -37.89 -27.85
N GLU A 6 11.61 -37.81 -29.11
CA GLU A 6 11.27 -36.55 -29.79
C GLU A 6 10.09 -35.80 -29.15
N LYS A 7 9.09 -36.52 -28.64
CA LYS A 7 7.99 -35.89 -27.88
C LYS A 7 8.45 -35.33 -26.54
N ALA A 8 9.41 -35.99 -25.89
CA ALA A 8 9.99 -35.53 -24.63
C ALA A 8 10.84 -34.26 -24.81
N THR A 9 11.64 -34.18 -25.88
CA THR A 9 12.46 -32.99 -26.21
C THR A 9 11.59 -31.80 -26.64
N CYS A 10 10.53 -32.03 -27.42
CA CYS A 10 9.58 -30.97 -27.82
C CYS A 10 8.80 -30.39 -26.63
N SER A 11 8.36 -31.23 -25.67
CA SER A 11 7.69 -30.74 -24.45
C SER A 11 8.65 -29.96 -23.55
N THR A 12 9.93 -30.32 -23.53
CA THR A 12 10.95 -29.62 -22.74
C THR A 12 11.31 -28.26 -23.33
N ALA A 13 11.41 -28.15 -24.67
CA ALA A 13 11.67 -26.88 -25.34
C ALA A 13 10.50 -25.87 -25.17
N ALA A 14 9.25 -26.33 -25.25
CA ALA A 14 8.09 -25.49 -24.97
C ALA A 14 8.01 -25.06 -23.49
N LYS A 15 8.38 -25.94 -22.57
CA LYS A 15 8.42 -25.64 -21.13
C LYS A 15 9.56 -24.69 -20.76
N LEU A 16 10.68 -24.73 -21.47
CA LEU A 16 11.77 -23.76 -21.34
C LEU A 16 11.39 -22.37 -21.89
N ASP A 17 10.61 -22.28 -22.99
CA ASP A 17 10.09 -21.00 -23.51
C ASP A 17 8.95 -20.42 -22.63
N GLU A 18 8.18 -21.29 -21.96
CA GLU A 18 7.17 -20.90 -20.97
C GLU A 18 7.81 -20.48 -19.64
N MET A 19 8.92 -21.12 -19.25
CA MET A 19 9.76 -20.72 -18.11
C MET A 19 10.59 -19.45 -18.40
N ASP A 20 10.98 -19.16 -19.65
CA ASP A 20 11.64 -17.90 -20.02
C ASP A 20 10.65 -16.70 -19.99
N LYS A 21 9.37 -16.93 -20.30
CA LYS A 21 8.29 -15.95 -20.06
C LYS A 21 7.95 -15.78 -18.58
N THR A 22 8.32 -16.75 -17.74
CA THR A 22 7.96 -16.81 -16.31
C THR A 22 9.13 -16.53 -15.36
N ASP A 23 10.37 -16.52 -15.82
CA ASP A 23 11.54 -16.31 -14.96
C ASP A 23 12.68 -15.61 -15.73
N ARG A 24 12.38 -14.44 -16.31
CA ARG A 24 13.45 -13.47 -16.61
C ARG A 24 14.08 -13.10 -15.29
N GLY A 25 15.18 -13.79 -14.94
CA GLY A 25 15.93 -13.60 -13.70
C GLY A 25 15.92 -12.13 -13.33
N TRP A 26 15.25 -11.80 -12.22
CA TRP A 26 15.06 -10.43 -11.81
C TRP A 26 16.44 -9.84 -11.62
N SER A 27 16.88 -9.06 -12.63
CA SER A 27 18.13 -8.34 -12.48
C SER A 27 18.04 -7.54 -11.18
N LEU A 28 19.13 -7.45 -10.44
CA LEU A 28 19.19 -6.67 -9.20
C LEU A 28 18.61 -5.26 -9.42
N LEU A 29 18.80 -4.72 -10.63
CA LEU A 29 18.22 -3.46 -11.07
C LEU A 29 16.69 -3.44 -11.07
N HIS A 30 16.01 -4.47 -11.60
CA HIS A 30 14.54 -4.56 -11.57
C HIS A 30 14.01 -4.67 -10.13
N ALA A 31 14.68 -5.46 -9.28
CA ALA A 31 14.32 -5.58 -7.87
C ALA A 31 14.48 -4.24 -7.13
N CYS A 32 15.61 -3.56 -7.32
CA CYS A 32 15.84 -2.22 -6.76
C CYS A 32 14.79 -1.20 -7.27
N ALA A 33 14.49 -1.21 -8.57
CA ALA A 33 13.49 -0.32 -9.16
C ALA A 33 12.09 -0.56 -8.57
N ALA A 34 11.69 -1.82 -8.37
CA ALA A 34 10.40 -2.17 -7.76
C ALA A 34 10.31 -1.69 -6.30
N ILE A 35 11.37 -1.89 -5.51
CA ILE A 35 11.43 -1.41 -4.12
C ILE A 35 11.31 0.12 -4.06
N VAL A 36 12.06 0.83 -4.92
CA VAL A 36 12.01 2.30 -5.00
C VAL A 36 10.62 2.78 -5.40
N ALA A 37 9.97 2.13 -6.38
CA ALA A 37 8.61 2.47 -6.78
C ALA A 37 7.60 2.32 -5.63
N ILE A 38 7.69 1.23 -4.85
CA ILE A 38 6.83 1.01 -3.67
C ILE A 38 7.09 2.07 -2.59
N LEU A 39 8.35 2.41 -2.33
CA LEU A 39 8.72 3.42 -1.34
C LEU A 39 8.20 4.80 -1.74
N ILE A 40 8.33 5.20 -3.00
CA ILE A 40 7.82 6.48 -3.50
C ILE A 40 6.30 6.52 -3.42
N ALA A 41 5.61 5.47 -3.89
CA ALA A 41 4.16 5.38 -3.84
C ALA A 41 3.61 5.48 -2.40
N GLY A 42 4.28 4.84 -1.44
CA GLY A 42 3.92 4.91 -0.02
C GLY A 42 4.28 6.26 0.62
N ARG A 43 5.42 6.86 0.27
CA ARG A 43 5.93 8.08 0.92
C ARG A 43 5.02 9.28 0.68
N ASP A 44 4.80 9.64 -0.59
CA ASP A 44 4.15 10.92 -0.88
C ASP A 44 2.66 10.89 -0.52
N THR A 45 2.03 9.70 -0.60
CA THR A 45 0.65 9.50 -0.17
C THR A 45 0.51 9.59 1.37
N THR A 46 1.39 8.94 2.13
CA THR A 46 1.32 8.95 3.59
C THR A 46 1.68 10.31 4.20
N VAL A 47 2.75 10.94 3.74
CA VAL A 47 3.18 12.27 4.24
C VAL A 47 2.08 13.30 4.05
N THR A 48 1.49 13.34 2.85
CA THR A 48 0.43 14.30 2.54
C THR A 48 -0.84 14.00 3.35
N THR A 49 -1.20 12.72 3.54
CA THR A 49 -2.34 12.34 4.39
C THR A 49 -2.13 12.82 5.82
N MET A 50 -0.95 12.58 6.40
CA MET A 50 -0.62 13.02 7.77
C MET A 50 -0.65 14.54 7.92
N ALA A 51 -0.09 15.27 6.95
CA ALA A 51 -0.10 16.72 6.95
C ALA A 51 -1.53 17.27 6.99
N TRP A 52 -2.43 16.73 6.16
CA TRP A 52 -3.83 17.11 6.15
C TRP A 52 -4.58 16.70 7.41
N THR A 53 -4.31 15.52 7.95
CA THR A 53 -4.90 15.10 9.24
C THR A 53 -4.53 16.07 10.35
N PHE A 54 -3.26 16.47 10.48
CA PHE A 54 -2.86 17.46 11.50
C PHE A 54 -3.46 18.84 11.25
N TYR A 55 -3.56 19.26 9.99
CA TYR A 55 -4.21 20.50 9.61
C TYR A 55 -5.69 20.53 10.04
N GLU A 56 -6.45 19.46 9.75
CA GLU A 56 -7.85 19.37 10.13
C GLU A 56 -8.04 19.22 11.65
N LEU A 57 -7.15 18.49 12.35
CA LEU A 57 -7.18 18.40 13.81
C LEU A 57 -6.89 19.75 14.49
N ALA A 58 -6.00 20.58 13.93
CA ALA A 58 -5.74 21.91 14.45
C ALA A 58 -6.94 22.85 14.29
N ARG A 59 -7.76 22.64 13.25
CA ARG A 59 -8.99 23.42 12.99
C ARG A 59 -10.18 22.94 13.80
N ASN A 60 -10.20 21.67 14.19
CA ASN A 60 -11.30 21.03 14.92
C ASN A 60 -10.82 20.57 16.30
N PRO A 61 -10.67 21.49 17.28
CA PRO A 61 -10.13 21.15 18.60
C PRO A 61 -11.00 20.14 19.36
N GLU A 62 -12.31 20.11 19.14
CA GLU A 62 -13.21 19.11 19.74
C GLU A 62 -12.85 17.69 19.27
N THR A 63 -12.62 17.50 17.96
CA THR A 63 -12.19 16.23 17.39
C THR A 63 -10.84 15.80 17.96
N LEU A 64 -9.91 16.75 18.15
CA LEU A 64 -8.61 16.47 18.77
C LEU A 64 -8.76 16.00 20.23
N VAL A 65 -9.66 16.61 21.01
CA VAL A 65 -9.93 16.20 22.39
C VAL A 65 -10.48 14.77 22.43
N GLU A 66 -11.43 14.43 21.56
CA GLU A 66 -12.00 13.09 21.49
C GLU A 66 -10.97 12.05 21.03
N LEU A 67 -10.15 12.37 20.02
CA LEU A 67 -9.05 11.53 19.56
C LEU A 67 -8.06 11.23 20.68
N ARG A 68 -7.66 12.26 21.44
CA ARG A 68 -6.75 12.09 22.58
C ARG A 68 -7.37 11.26 23.70
N ARG A 69 -8.68 11.35 23.91
CA ARG A 69 -9.40 10.51 24.87
C ARG A 69 -9.32 9.03 24.47
N GLU A 70 -9.58 8.71 23.20
CA GLU A 70 -9.47 7.32 22.72
C GLU A 70 -8.04 6.78 22.87
N ILE A 71 -7.03 7.57 22.48
CA ILE A 71 -5.62 7.17 22.60
C ILE A 71 -5.23 6.96 24.08
N ALA A 72 -5.61 7.89 24.96
CA ALA A 72 -5.33 7.78 26.39
C ALA A 72 -6.01 6.56 27.01
N SER A 73 -7.22 6.23 26.59
CA SER A 73 -7.94 5.03 27.02
C SER A 73 -7.26 3.73 26.58
N ALA A 74 -6.59 3.72 25.43
CA ALA A 74 -6.04 2.49 24.84
C ALA A 74 -4.60 2.21 25.30
N VAL A 75 -3.75 3.24 25.36
CA VAL A 75 -2.31 3.08 25.61
C VAL A 75 -1.74 4.02 26.68
N GLY A 76 -2.56 4.91 27.25
CA GLY A 76 -2.10 5.95 28.17
C GLY A 76 -1.43 7.13 27.43
N VAL A 77 -1.03 8.15 28.19
CA VAL A 77 -0.35 9.36 27.68
C VAL A 77 0.80 9.76 28.58
N GLY A 78 1.85 10.35 28.00
CA GLY A 78 3.02 10.82 28.76
C GLY A 78 3.96 9.70 29.19
N ALA A 79 4.60 9.86 30.34
CA ALA A 79 5.61 8.92 30.85
C ALA A 79 5.03 7.54 31.20
N GLU A 80 3.72 7.46 31.45
CA GLU A 80 3.01 6.21 31.77
C GLU A 80 2.46 5.51 30.51
N ALA A 81 2.70 6.06 29.31
CA ALA A 81 2.20 5.48 28.08
C ALA A 81 2.94 4.19 27.72
N ARG A 82 2.18 3.15 27.38
CA ARG A 82 2.70 1.88 26.89
C ARG A 82 2.90 1.94 25.37
N GLU A 83 3.86 1.17 24.85
CA GLU A 83 3.98 0.99 23.41
C GLU A 83 2.70 0.38 22.79
N PRO A 84 2.15 0.99 21.73
CA PRO A 84 0.95 0.48 21.07
C PRO A 84 1.24 -0.85 20.38
N THR A 85 0.40 -1.85 20.63
CA THR A 85 0.41 -3.11 19.87
C THR A 85 -0.49 -3.00 18.65
N TYR A 86 -0.31 -3.92 17.70
CA TYR A 86 -1.20 -4.02 16.53
C TYR A 86 -2.68 -4.18 16.92
N LYS A 87 -2.97 -4.86 18.04
CA LYS A 87 -4.34 -5.03 18.53
C LYS A 87 -4.94 -3.70 19.01
N ASP A 88 -4.13 -2.88 19.69
CA ASP A 88 -4.57 -1.56 20.17
C ASP A 88 -4.89 -0.64 18.98
N LEU A 89 -3.98 -0.57 18.01
CA LEU A 89 -4.17 0.21 16.78
C LEU A 89 -5.44 -0.21 16.02
N LYS A 90 -5.72 -1.52 15.95
CA LYS A 90 -6.93 -2.03 15.31
C LYS A 90 -8.20 -1.70 16.10
N SER A 91 -8.11 -1.53 17.42
CA SER A 91 -9.24 -1.17 18.27
C SER A 91 -9.57 0.33 18.28
N MET A 92 -8.60 1.19 17.96
CA MET A 92 -8.76 2.65 17.86
C MET A 92 -9.62 3.02 16.64
N THR A 93 -10.93 3.03 16.85
CA THR A 93 -11.93 3.19 15.81
C THR A 93 -12.07 4.66 15.43
N PHE A 94 -11.99 5.57 16.40
CA PHE A 94 -12.06 7.01 16.18
C PHE A 94 -10.84 7.53 15.41
N VAL A 95 -9.63 7.08 15.75
CA VAL A 95 -8.41 7.35 14.94
C VAL A 95 -8.62 6.90 13.49
N SER A 96 -9.17 5.69 13.30
CA SER A 96 -9.45 5.15 11.97
C SER A 96 -10.50 5.98 11.21
N HIS A 97 -11.51 6.52 11.91
CA HIS A 97 -12.51 7.41 11.32
C HIS A 97 -11.91 8.74 10.89
N VAL A 98 -11.04 9.35 11.71
CA VAL A 98 -10.36 10.61 11.38
C VAL A 98 -9.49 10.47 10.13
N LEU A 99 -8.74 9.37 10.00
CA LEU A 99 -7.93 9.10 8.82
C LEU A 99 -8.81 8.91 7.56
N ARG A 100 -9.90 8.15 7.68
CA ARG A 100 -10.86 7.95 6.58
C ARG A 100 -11.51 9.25 6.14
N GLU A 101 -11.88 10.09 7.09
CA GLU A 101 -12.50 11.39 6.79
C GLU A 101 -11.50 12.34 6.13
N THR A 102 -10.24 12.33 6.58
CA THR A 102 -9.16 13.08 5.90
C THR A 102 -9.05 12.66 4.44
N LEU A 103 -9.03 11.36 4.15
CA LEU A 103 -8.95 10.84 2.78
C LEU A 103 -10.21 11.10 1.95
N ARG A 104 -11.39 11.20 2.58
CA ARG A 104 -12.64 11.57 1.92
C ARG A 104 -12.62 13.04 1.47
N LEU A 105 -12.10 13.92 2.31
CA LEU A 105 -12.00 15.35 2.04
C LEU A 105 -10.86 15.68 1.07
N LEU A 106 -9.73 15.01 1.23
CA LEU A 106 -8.46 15.36 0.58
C LEU A 106 -7.82 14.10 -0.03
N PRO A 107 -8.38 13.57 -1.13
CA PRO A 107 -7.83 12.38 -1.78
C PRO A 107 -6.50 12.71 -2.47
N ASN A 108 -5.43 11.99 -2.10
CA ASN A 108 -4.09 12.18 -2.67
C ASN A 108 -4.00 11.88 -4.18
N THR A 109 -4.84 10.97 -4.67
CA THR A 109 -4.91 10.59 -6.09
C THR A 109 -6.32 10.86 -6.62
N PRO A 110 -6.67 12.12 -6.94
CA PRO A 110 -8.04 12.49 -7.32
C PRO A 110 -8.45 11.93 -8.68
N PHE A 111 -7.49 11.59 -9.55
CA PHE A 111 -7.76 11.12 -10.90
C PHE A 111 -7.03 9.81 -11.19
N ASN A 112 -7.78 8.82 -11.67
CA ASN A 112 -7.24 7.56 -12.15
C ASN A 112 -7.35 7.53 -13.68
N ILE A 113 -6.45 8.25 -14.35
CA ILE A 113 -6.53 8.46 -15.80
C ILE A 113 -6.18 7.17 -16.55
N ARG A 114 -6.95 6.86 -17.59
CA ARG A 114 -6.69 5.76 -18.53
C ARG A 114 -6.81 6.30 -19.95
N ALA A 115 -5.99 5.78 -20.85
CA ALA A 115 -6.09 6.05 -22.28
C ALA A 115 -6.53 4.77 -22.99
N ALA A 116 -7.54 4.87 -23.86
CA ALA A 116 -7.97 3.75 -24.68
C ALA A 116 -6.91 3.48 -25.77
N PRO A 117 -6.41 2.25 -25.90
CA PRO A 117 -5.40 1.93 -26.92
C PRO A 117 -6.00 1.86 -28.34
N LYS A 118 -7.32 1.76 -28.46
CA LYS A 118 -8.11 1.77 -29.70
C LYS A 118 -9.49 2.37 -29.41
N ASP A 119 -10.14 2.89 -30.45
CA ASP A 119 -11.48 3.47 -30.36
C ASP A 119 -12.48 2.44 -29.85
N THR A 120 -13.18 2.79 -28.76
CA THR A 120 -14.34 2.07 -28.25
C THR A 120 -15.59 2.68 -28.88
N SER A 121 -15.99 2.15 -30.04
CA SER A 121 -17.29 2.36 -30.68
C SER A 121 -18.35 1.43 -30.10
#